data_AF-A0AAN6D3U7-F1
#
_entry.id   AF-A0AAN6D3U7-F1
#
_cell.length_a   1.000
_cell.length_b   1.000
_cell.length_c   1.000
_cell.angle_alpha   90.00
_cell.angle_beta   90.00
_cell.angle_gamma   90.00
#
_symmetry.space_group_name_H-M   'P 1'
#
loop_
_entity.id
_entity.type
_entity.pdbx_description
1 polymer ?
#
loop_
_entity_poly.entity_id
_entity_poly.type
_entity_poly.pdbx_seq_one_letter_code
_entity_poly.pdbx_strand_id
1 'polypeptide(L)'
;MSSAILAQAHSYLSGIPLEVISQGAEAVVFLTTVHPYLSESMHPSDIQISSKYIIKYRPSKTYRHEILDKQLTKSRTAAEARLLSKLYSLKIPAPKLIALDAPHGIIWMEFLGFQLPNGHISSLKNWLWYLERQQEADTTATIALSDTVKQVLTLVGQAIAKLHLQDIVHGDLTSSNILLEQNIEELQPTLIDFGLSSYSPLAEDKAVDLYVLERALTSTHPVYSEKYNDWLLQGYEETYGGKTNNKRKYAEVSKRLEDVRLRGRKRSMLG
;
A
#
# COMPACT_ATOMS: atom_id res chain seq x y z
N MET A 1 -10.84 10.33 -17.49
CA MET A 1 -11.49 10.90 -16.30
C MET A 1 -12.70 11.72 -16.71
N SER A 2 -13.86 11.57 -16.08
CA SER A 2 -14.99 12.46 -16.39
C SER A 2 -14.66 13.85 -15.86
N SER A 3 -14.70 14.88 -16.72
CA SER A 3 -14.57 16.30 -16.36
C SER A 3 -15.39 16.69 -15.12
N ALA A 4 -16.53 16.04 -14.92
CA ALA A 4 -17.39 16.20 -13.74
C ALA A 4 -16.71 15.88 -12.39
N ILE A 5 -15.84 14.86 -12.32
CA ILE A 5 -15.16 14.48 -11.06
C ILE A 5 -14.12 15.53 -10.68
N LEU A 6 -13.37 16.04 -11.66
CA LEU A 6 -12.41 17.13 -11.46
C LEU A 6 -13.14 18.41 -11.02
N ALA A 7 -14.23 18.75 -11.70
CA ALA A 7 -15.03 19.92 -11.33
C ALA A 7 -15.57 19.82 -9.89
N GLN A 8 -16.02 18.63 -9.48
CA GLN A 8 -16.48 18.40 -8.11
C GLN A 8 -15.33 18.49 -7.10
N ALA A 9 -14.17 17.91 -7.40
CA ALA A 9 -12.99 18.02 -6.53
C ALA A 9 -12.55 19.47 -6.37
N HIS A 10 -12.49 20.25 -7.46
CA HIS A 10 -12.18 21.68 -7.44
C HIS A 10 -13.19 22.52 -6.66
N SER A 11 -14.46 22.10 -6.60
CA SER A 11 -15.48 22.80 -5.80
C SER A 11 -15.18 22.76 -4.29
N TYR A 12 -14.53 21.69 -3.82
CA TYR A 12 -14.11 21.55 -2.42
C TYR A 12 -12.66 22.02 -2.19
N LEU A 13 -11.81 21.93 -3.20
CA LEU A 13 -10.37 22.20 -3.16
C LEU A 13 -10.01 23.45 -3.98
N SER A 14 -10.80 24.51 -3.81
CA SER A 14 -10.63 25.75 -4.56
C SER A 14 -9.24 26.36 -4.30
N GLY A 15 -8.55 26.73 -5.38
CA GLY A 15 -7.20 27.31 -5.30
C GLY A 15 -6.06 26.30 -5.10
N ILE A 16 -6.37 25.00 -4.98
CA ILE A 16 -5.36 23.95 -4.87
C ILE A 16 -5.07 23.38 -6.27
N PRO A 17 -3.81 23.35 -6.73
CA PRO A 17 -3.44 22.68 -7.96
C PRO A 17 -3.60 21.16 -7.79
N LEU A 18 -4.32 20.52 -8.70
CA LEU A 18 -4.60 19.08 -8.67
C LEU A 18 -4.05 18.41 -9.92
N GLU A 19 -3.01 17.60 -9.76
CA GLU A 19 -2.52 16.69 -10.80
C GLU A 19 -3.06 15.29 -10.53
N VAL A 20 -3.72 14.66 -11.50
CA VAL A 20 -4.23 13.30 -11.34
C VAL A 20 -3.09 12.29 -11.42
N ILE A 21 -2.91 11.46 -10.38
CA ILE A 21 -1.93 10.37 -10.40
C ILE A 21 -2.56 8.99 -10.50
N SER A 22 -3.80 8.81 -10.03
CA SER A 22 -4.51 7.54 -10.11
C SER A 22 -6.03 7.75 -10.10
N GLN A 23 -6.74 6.90 -10.85
CA GLN A 23 -8.20 6.87 -10.86
C GLN A 23 -8.67 5.42 -10.73
N GLY A 24 -9.17 5.06 -9.56
CA GLY A 24 -9.80 3.76 -9.30
C GLY A 24 -11.32 3.82 -9.33
N ALA A 25 -11.96 2.68 -9.10
CA ALA A 25 -13.42 2.60 -8.99
C ALA A 25 -13.94 3.37 -7.76
N GLU A 26 -13.16 3.45 -6.69
CA GLU A 26 -13.62 3.99 -5.40
C GLU A 26 -13.13 5.41 -5.12
N ALA A 27 -11.92 5.75 -5.58
CA ALA A 27 -11.30 7.04 -5.31
C ALA A 27 -10.49 7.53 -6.52
N VAL A 28 -10.32 8.85 -6.57
CA VAL A 28 -9.33 9.54 -7.41
C VAL A 28 -8.24 10.04 -6.49
N VAL A 29 -6.99 9.86 -6.90
CA VAL A 29 -5.83 10.32 -6.16
C VAL A 29 -5.17 11.46 -6.94
N PHE A 30 -4.99 12.59 -6.27
CA PHE A 30 -4.33 13.77 -6.80
C PHE A 30 -3.00 14.02 -6.10
N LEU A 31 -2.05 14.56 -6.84
CA LEU A 31 -0.83 15.19 -6.35
C LEU A 31 -1.07 16.70 -6.29
N THR A 32 -0.55 17.33 -5.23
CA THR A 32 -0.52 18.78 -5.10
C THR A 32 0.79 19.22 -4.44
N THR A 33 1.18 20.47 -4.67
CA THR A 33 2.36 21.11 -4.05
C THR A 33 1.99 22.05 -2.92
N VAL A 34 0.69 22.23 -2.65
CA VAL A 34 0.20 23.17 -1.64
C VAL A 34 -0.21 22.39 -0.39
N HIS A 35 0.30 22.81 0.77
CA HIS A 35 -0.09 22.22 2.06
C HIS A 35 -1.52 22.69 2.43
N PRO A 36 -2.39 21.83 3.00
CA PRO A 36 -3.81 22.18 3.21
C PRO A 36 -4.08 23.35 4.17
N TYR A 37 -3.15 23.65 5.07
CA TYR A 37 -3.32 24.70 6.10
C TYR A 37 -2.03 25.41 6.56
N LEU A 38 -0.87 25.07 5.99
CA LEU A 38 0.39 25.74 6.33
C LEU A 38 0.71 26.76 5.24
N SER A 39 1.35 27.87 5.62
CA SER A 39 1.86 28.83 4.64
C SER A 39 3.03 28.24 3.85
N GLU A 40 3.30 28.76 2.65
CA GLU A 40 4.41 28.30 1.80
C GLU A 40 5.78 28.39 2.48
N SER A 41 5.93 29.29 3.45
CA SER A 41 7.13 29.46 4.27
C SER A 41 7.28 28.45 5.41
N MET A 42 6.27 27.63 5.68
CA MET A 42 6.25 26.65 6.77
C MET A 42 6.28 25.23 6.22
N HIS A 43 7.26 24.44 6.68
CA HIS A 43 7.37 23.04 6.32
C HIS A 43 7.13 22.15 7.55
N PRO A 44 6.29 21.10 7.41
CA PRO A 44 6.11 20.11 8.48
C PRO A 44 7.44 19.41 8.77
N SER A 45 7.88 19.45 10.03
CA SER A 45 9.17 18.87 10.46
C SER A 45 9.20 17.34 10.44
N ASP A 46 8.03 16.71 10.41
CA ASP A 46 7.83 15.27 10.52
C ASP A 46 7.49 14.60 9.19
N ILE A 47 7.53 15.33 8.07
CA ILE A 47 7.31 14.81 6.71
C ILE A 47 8.60 14.90 5.91
N GLN A 48 9.00 13.81 5.27
CA GLN A 48 10.27 13.74 4.55
C GLN A 48 10.24 14.58 3.25
N ILE A 49 9.14 14.52 2.52
CA ILE A 49 8.94 15.26 1.26
C ILE A 49 7.88 16.34 1.48
N SER A 50 8.29 17.51 1.95
CA SER A 50 7.38 18.64 2.27
C SER A 50 7.01 19.52 1.07
N SER A 51 7.44 19.15 -0.15
CA SER A 51 7.12 19.86 -1.38
C SER A 51 5.91 19.28 -2.14
N LYS A 52 5.44 18.09 -1.74
CA LYS A 52 4.39 17.33 -2.42
C LYS A 52 3.47 16.64 -1.43
N TYR A 53 2.19 16.59 -1.75
CA TYR A 53 1.15 15.98 -0.93
C TYR A 53 0.17 15.21 -1.79
N ILE A 54 -0.46 14.19 -1.19
CA ILE A 54 -1.47 13.37 -1.83
C ILE A 54 -2.84 13.73 -1.30
N ILE A 55 -3.80 13.88 -2.22
CA ILE A 55 -5.22 14.03 -1.92
C ILE A 55 -5.96 12.82 -2.47
N LYS A 56 -6.57 12.04 -1.58
CA LYS A 56 -7.47 10.94 -1.97
C LYS A 56 -8.91 11.44 -1.85
N TYR A 57 -9.61 11.52 -2.98
CA TYR A 57 -10.99 11.98 -3.08
C TYR A 57 -11.92 10.84 -3.49
N ARG A 58 -13.01 10.65 -2.75
CA ARG A 58 -14.04 9.65 -3.04
C ARG A 58 -15.29 10.33 -3.63
N PRO A 59 -15.42 10.38 -4.97
CA PRO A 59 -16.55 11.05 -5.60
C PRO A 59 -17.87 10.31 -5.30
N SER A 60 -18.95 11.09 -5.24
CA SER A 60 -20.28 10.53 -5.05
C SER A 60 -20.66 9.58 -6.18
N LYS A 61 -21.35 8.49 -5.84
CA LYS A 61 -21.79 7.49 -6.80
C LYS A 61 -23.27 7.69 -7.14
N THR A 62 -23.54 8.12 -8.37
CA THR A 62 -24.90 8.41 -8.88
C THR A 62 -25.86 7.22 -8.82
N TYR A 63 -25.34 6.00 -8.79
CA TYR A 63 -26.13 4.77 -8.66
C TYR A 63 -26.56 4.48 -7.21
N ARG A 64 -26.03 5.19 -6.20
CA ARG A 64 -26.39 5.01 -4.78
C ARG A 64 -27.37 6.10 -4.36
N HIS A 65 -28.30 5.75 -3.47
CA HIS A 65 -29.18 6.74 -2.85
C HIS A 65 -28.35 7.78 -2.09
N GLU A 66 -28.63 9.08 -2.26
CA GLU A 66 -27.78 10.18 -1.78
C GLU A 66 -27.43 10.09 -0.29
N ILE A 67 -28.41 9.78 0.55
CA ILE A 67 -28.20 9.64 2.00
C ILE A 67 -27.23 8.50 2.31
N LEU A 68 -27.39 7.35 1.65
CA LEU A 68 -26.53 6.18 1.85
C LEU A 68 -25.13 6.44 1.32
N ASP A 69 -25.00 7.09 0.15
CA ASP A 69 -23.70 7.43 -0.42
C ASP A 69 -22.92 8.39 0.48
N LYS A 70 -23.56 9.45 0.98
CA LYS A 70 -22.95 10.39 1.95
C LYS A 70 -22.50 9.68 3.22
N GLN A 71 -23.34 8.80 3.77
CA GLN A 71 -22.99 8.02 4.97
C GLN A 71 -21.82 7.06 4.72
N LEU A 72 -21.83 6.33 3.61
CA LEU A 72 -20.77 5.39 3.23
C LEU A 72 -19.45 6.13 2.99
N THR A 73 -19.47 7.20 2.20
CA THR A 73 -18.29 8.02 1.91
C THR A 73 -17.70 8.59 3.19
N LYS A 74 -18.52 9.18 4.07
CA LYS A 74 -18.06 9.69 5.37
C LYS A 74 -17.47 8.59 6.23
N SER A 75 -18.18 7.48 6.39
CA SER A 75 -17.76 6.35 7.26
C SER A 75 -16.44 5.76 6.79
N ARG A 76 -16.31 5.47 5.50
CA ARG A 76 -15.09 4.89 4.91
C ARG A 76 -13.92 5.85 4.98
N THR A 77 -14.15 7.15 4.81
CA THR A 77 -13.08 8.18 4.81
C THR A 77 -12.55 8.40 6.22
N ALA A 78 -13.46 8.46 7.21
CA ALA A 78 -13.08 8.47 8.61
C ALA A 78 -12.41 7.17 9.07
N ALA A 79 -12.82 6.00 8.56
CA ALA A 79 -12.19 4.71 8.89
C ALA A 79 -10.74 4.65 8.42
N GLU A 80 -10.46 5.00 7.16
CA GLU A 80 -9.10 5.02 6.61
C GLU A 80 -8.21 6.02 7.36
N ALA A 81 -8.68 7.24 7.60
CA ALA A 81 -7.92 8.25 8.34
C ALA A 81 -7.61 7.81 9.79
N ARG A 82 -8.58 7.21 10.50
CA ARG A 82 -8.34 6.66 11.85
C ARG A 82 -7.30 5.55 11.83
N LEU A 83 -7.32 4.69 10.80
CA LEU A 83 -6.32 3.66 10.67
C LEU A 83 -4.93 4.24 10.42
N LEU A 84 -4.77 5.18 9.48
CA LEU A 84 -3.47 5.83 9.23
C LEU A 84 -2.88 6.45 10.51
N SER A 85 -3.70 7.17 11.27
CA SER A 85 -3.28 7.72 12.57
C SER A 85 -2.85 6.63 13.57
N LYS A 86 -3.57 5.50 13.61
CA LYS A 86 -3.21 4.35 14.45
C LYS A 86 -1.88 3.71 14.00
N LEU A 87 -1.68 3.50 12.70
CA LEU A 87 -0.45 2.92 12.14
C LEU A 87 0.77 3.79 12.47
N TYR A 88 0.62 5.11 12.37
CA TYR A 88 1.65 6.06 12.78
C TYR A 88 2.05 5.88 14.25
N SER A 89 1.07 5.81 15.17
CA SER A 89 1.34 5.58 16.60
C SER A 89 2.05 4.26 16.90
N LEU A 90 1.85 3.26 16.04
CA LEU A 90 2.44 1.92 16.14
C LEU A 90 3.79 1.81 15.40
N LYS A 91 4.25 2.89 14.75
CA LYS A 91 5.44 2.91 13.89
C LYS A 91 5.39 1.85 12.78
N ILE A 92 4.19 1.59 12.25
CA ILE A 92 4.01 0.76 11.07
C ILE A 92 4.12 1.67 9.84
N PRO A 93 4.99 1.35 8.86
CA PRO A 93 5.17 2.17 7.66
C PRO A 93 3.86 2.33 6.88
N ALA A 94 3.31 3.55 6.90
CA ALA A 94 2.12 3.96 6.17
C ALA A 94 2.17 5.49 5.93
N PRO A 95 1.40 6.04 4.96
CA PRO A 95 1.30 7.48 4.77
C PRO A 95 0.85 8.20 6.03
N LYS A 96 1.52 9.30 6.39
CA LYS A 96 1.05 10.16 7.47
C LYS A 96 -0.23 10.88 7.03
N LEU A 97 -1.22 10.87 7.92
CA LEU A 97 -2.44 11.65 7.77
C LEU A 97 -2.12 13.13 8.03
N ILE A 98 -2.44 14.00 7.07
CA ILE A 98 -2.22 15.45 7.17
C ILE A 98 -3.53 16.15 7.54
N ALA A 99 -4.60 15.89 6.77
CA ALA A 99 -5.91 16.50 6.99
C ALA A 99 -7.03 15.56 6.56
N LEU A 100 -8.22 15.77 7.12
CA LEU A 100 -9.41 14.98 6.87
C LEU A 100 -10.64 15.87 6.69
N ASP A 101 -11.33 15.71 5.57
CA ASP A 101 -12.70 16.15 5.38
C ASP A 101 -13.56 14.94 5.03
N ALA A 102 -14.02 14.26 6.08
CA ALA A 102 -14.81 13.04 5.93
C ALA A 102 -16.17 13.27 5.24
N PRO A 103 -16.96 14.31 5.55
CA PRO A 103 -18.22 14.60 4.85
C PRO A 103 -18.09 14.68 3.32
N HIS A 104 -16.99 15.26 2.82
CA HIS A 104 -16.73 15.38 1.39
C HIS A 104 -15.83 14.26 0.83
N GLY A 105 -15.43 13.29 1.65
CA GLY A 105 -14.67 12.12 1.19
C GLY A 105 -13.22 12.43 0.81
N ILE A 106 -12.60 13.41 1.48
CA ILE A 106 -11.25 13.89 1.17
C ILE A 106 -10.29 13.53 2.31
N ILE A 107 -9.16 12.90 1.95
CA ILE A 107 -8.03 12.64 2.85
C ILE A 107 -6.79 13.27 2.24
N TRP A 108 -6.07 14.04 3.04
CA TRP A 108 -4.73 14.54 2.71
C TRP A 108 -3.69 13.69 3.41
N MET A 109 -2.67 13.27 2.68
CA MET A 109 -1.62 12.40 3.20
C MET A 109 -0.24 12.76 2.64
N GLU A 110 0.78 12.31 3.34
CA GLU A 110 2.19 12.42 2.93
C GLU A 110 2.38 11.79 1.54
N PHE A 111 3.12 12.49 0.67
CA PHE A 111 3.61 11.90 -0.57
C PHE A 111 4.78 10.97 -0.25
N LEU A 112 4.73 9.75 -0.77
CA LEU A 112 5.74 8.73 -0.54
C LEU A 112 6.37 8.26 -1.85
N GLY A 113 7.57 7.71 -1.74
CA GLY A 113 8.31 7.14 -2.85
C GLY A 113 9.07 8.17 -3.68
N PHE A 114 9.67 7.69 -4.76
CA PHE A 114 10.52 8.46 -5.66
C PHE A 114 10.36 7.97 -7.10
N GLN A 115 10.87 8.76 -8.05
CA GLN A 115 10.83 8.39 -9.45
C GLN A 115 12.01 7.47 -9.78
N LEU A 116 11.70 6.28 -10.30
CA LEU A 116 12.69 5.35 -10.83
C LEU A 116 13.32 5.91 -12.12
N PRO A 117 14.51 5.42 -12.54
CA PRO A 117 15.17 5.91 -13.75
C PRO A 117 14.36 5.74 -15.05
N ASN A 118 13.41 4.80 -15.08
CA ASN A 118 12.48 4.60 -16.20
C ASN A 118 11.24 5.52 -16.13
N GLY A 119 11.20 6.47 -15.19
CA GLY A 119 10.14 7.46 -15.05
C GLY A 119 8.94 7.02 -14.21
N HIS A 120 8.84 5.75 -13.82
CA HIS A 120 7.74 5.25 -12.99
C HIS A 120 7.96 5.53 -11.51
N ILE A 121 6.88 5.62 -10.72
CA ILE A 121 6.96 5.67 -9.25
C ILE A 121 7.54 4.37 -8.69
N SER A 122 8.31 4.47 -7.60
CA SER A 122 8.98 3.38 -6.87
C SER A 122 8.03 2.40 -6.14
N SER A 123 6.93 1.99 -6.76
CA SER A 123 6.17 0.84 -6.25
C SER A 123 7.00 -0.43 -6.33
N LEU A 124 6.79 -1.38 -5.42
CA LEU A 124 7.51 -2.67 -5.41
C LEU A 124 7.39 -3.36 -6.77
N LYS A 125 6.20 -3.35 -7.38
CA LYS A 125 5.97 -3.84 -8.74
C LYS A 125 6.90 -3.19 -9.76
N ASN A 126 6.90 -1.86 -9.84
CA ASN A 126 7.65 -1.14 -10.86
C ASN A 126 9.17 -1.27 -10.64
N TRP A 127 9.59 -1.32 -9.38
CA TRP A 127 10.99 -1.49 -9.02
C TRP A 127 11.51 -2.88 -9.40
N LEU A 128 10.78 -3.95 -9.07
CA LEU A 128 11.14 -5.31 -9.50
C LEU A 128 11.18 -5.42 -11.02
N TRP A 129 10.18 -4.87 -11.71
CA TRP A 129 10.12 -4.87 -13.18
C TRP A 129 11.29 -4.12 -13.82
N TYR A 130 11.72 -3.02 -13.20
CA TYR A 130 12.91 -2.28 -13.64
C TYR A 130 14.16 -3.15 -13.51
N LEU A 131 14.38 -3.81 -12.37
CA LEU A 131 15.54 -4.66 -12.13
C LEU A 131 15.56 -5.92 -13.01
N GLU A 132 14.40 -6.55 -13.22
CA GLU A 132 14.25 -7.72 -14.10
C GLU A 132 14.68 -7.42 -15.54
N ARG A 133 14.53 -6.17 -15.98
CA ARG A 133 14.91 -5.72 -17.33
C ARG A 133 16.36 -5.27 -17.47
N GLN A 134 17.07 -5.04 -16.38
CA GLN A 134 18.47 -4.61 -16.42
C GLN A 134 19.45 -5.78 -16.59
N GLN A 135 18.97 -6.95 -17.01
CA GLN A 135 19.85 -8.08 -17.28
C GLN A 135 20.75 -7.78 -18.48
N GLU A 136 22.02 -7.47 -18.20
CA GLU A 136 23.08 -7.52 -19.19
C GLU A 136 23.42 -8.99 -19.48
N ALA A 137 23.67 -9.29 -20.76
CA ALA A 137 23.93 -10.66 -21.24
C ALA A 137 25.23 -11.29 -20.70
N ASP A 138 26.09 -10.51 -20.01
CA ASP A 138 27.48 -10.88 -19.69
C ASP A 138 27.81 -10.94 -18.18
N THR A 139 26.84 -10.79 -17.28
CA THR A 139 27.07 -10.91 -15.82
C THR A 139 26.46 -12.18 -15.23
N THR A 140 27.25 -12.92 -14.45
CA THR A 140 26.82 -14.15 -13.76
C THR A 140 25.82 -13.88 -12.62
N ALA A 141 25.74 -12.64 -12.14
CA ALA A 141 24.85 -12.24 -11.04
C ALA A 141 23.58 -11.55 -11.59
N THR A 142 22.44 -12.21 -11.43
CA THR A 142 21.13 -11.61 -11.76
C THR A 142 20.80 -10.49 -10.75
N ILE A 143 20.79 -9.23 -11.19
CA ILE A 143 20.44 -8.05 -10.35
C ILE A 143 19.11 -8.26 -9.61
N ALA A 144 18.14 -8.85 -10.30
CA ALA A 144 16.82 -9.17 -9.78
C ALA A 144 16.83 -10.18 -8.60
N LEU A 145 17.96 -10.85 -8.35
CA LEU A 145 18.19 -11.77 -7.23
C LEU A 145 19.30 -11.30 -6.28
N SER A 146 19.66 -10.01 -6.33
CA SER A 146 20.68 -9.42 -5.45
C SER A 146 20.26 -9.39 -3.98
N ASP A 147 21.25 -9.25 -3.09
CA ASP A 147 21.00 -9.12 -1.64
C ASP A 147 20.14 -7.90 -1.30
N THR A 148 20.24 -6.81 -2.06
CA THR A 148 19.35 -5.65 -1.91
C THR A 148 17.89 -6.01 -2.15
N VAL A 149 17.60 -6.81 -3.19
CA VAL A 149 16.23 -7.28 -3.48
C VAL A 149 15.71 -8.18 -2.38
N LYS A 150 16.55 -9.12 -1.92
CA LYS A 150 16.24 -9.96 -0.77
C LYS A 150 15.92 -9.13 0.47
N GLN A 151 16.77 -8.17 0.82
CA GLN A 151 16.57 -7.30 1.99
C GLN A 151 15.26 -6.53 1.90
N VAL A 152 14.95 -5.91 0.76
CA VAL A 152 13.69 -5.16 0.57
C VAL A 152 12.49 -6.08 0.72
N LEU A 153 12.50 -7.27 0.13
CA LEU A 153 11.38 -8.22 0.24
C LEU A 153 11.22 -8.78 1.65
N THR A 154 12.32 -9.03 2.36
CA THR A 154 12.28 -9.34 3.80
C THR A 154 11.64 -8.18 4.58
N LEU A 155 12.02 -6.93 4.35
CA LEU A 155 11.42 -5.76 5.00
C LEU A 155 9.93 -5.62 4.69
N VAL A 156 9.50 -5.95 3.46
CA VAL A 156 8.08 -5.99 3.09
C VAL A 156 7.34 -7.02 3.94
N GLY A 157 7.87 -8.23 4.04
CA GLY A 157 7.33 -9.28 4.92
C GLY A 157 7.21 -8.82 6.37
N GLN A 158 8.23 -8.14 6.89
CA GLN A 158 8.23 -7.60 8.24
C GLN A 158 7.18 -6.50 8.44
N ALA A 159 6.97 -5.61 7.47
CA ALA A 159 5.94 -4.57 7.53
C ALA A 159 4.53 -5.19 7.61
N ILE A 160 4.26 -6.20 6.79
CA ILE A 160 2.97 -6.92 6.78
C ILE A 160 2.77 -7.70 8.10
N ALA A 161 3.82 -8.33 8.62
CA ALA A 161 3.74 -9.03 9.90
C ALA A 161 3.42 -8.08 11.06
N LYS A 162 4.01 -6.88 11.09
CA LYS A 162 3.68 -5.84 12.09
C LYS A 162 2.20 -5.45 12.02
N LEU A 163 1.64 -5.33 10.82
CA LEU A 163 0.21 -5.07 10.60
C LEU A 163 -0.66 -6.19 11.18
N HIS A 164 -0.38 -7.44 10.79
CA HIS A 164 -1.16 -8.62 11.20
C HIS A 164 -1.03 -8.95 12.69
N LEU A 165 0.08 -8.59 13.34
CA LEU A 165 0.26 -8.72 14.79
C LEU A 165 -0.64 -7.77 15.58
N GLN A 166 -1.07 -6.67 14.97
CA GLN A 166 -2.03 -5.72 15.52
C GLN A 166 -3.48 -6.06 15.11
N ASP A 167 -3.68 -7.26 14.56
CA ASP A 167 -4.96 -7.75 14.05
C ASP A 167 -5.59 -6.80 13.03
N ILE A 168 -4.74 -6.13 12.24
CA ILE A 168 -5.14 -5.33 11.08
C ILE A 168 -4.83 -6.13 9.82
N VAL A 169 -5.78 -6.17 8.89
CA VAL A 169 -5.60 -6.70 7.54
C VAL A 169 -5.75 -5.57 6.52
N HIS A 170 -4.95 -5.60 5.46
CA HIS A 170 -4.96 -4.56 4.43
C HIS A 170 -6.18 -4.68 3.52
N GLY A 171 -6.53 -5.91 3.11
CA GLY A 171 -7.71 -6.21 2.29
C GLY A 171 -7.53 -5.99 0.79
N ASP A 172 -6.39 -5.43 0.37
CA ASP A 172 -6.01 -5.24 -1.04
C ASP A 172 -4.47 -5.20 -1.17
N LEU A 173 -3.80 -6.17 -0.56
CA LEU A 173 -2.35 -6.16 -0.45
C LEU A 173 -1.69 -6.61 -1.77
N THR A 174 -1.53 -5.68 -2.71
CA THR A 174 -0.83 -5.94 -3.99
C THR A 174 0.54 -5.29 -4.02
N SER A 175 1.43 -5.75 -4.92
CA SER A 175 2.77 -5.15 -5.11
C SER A 175 2.74 -3.69 -5.61
N SER A 176 1.58 -3.18 -6.06
CA SER A 176 1.40 -1.76 -6.42
C SER A 176 1.02 -0.89 -5.21
N ASN A 177 0.49 -1.51 -4.15
CA ASN A 177 0.12 -0.86 -2.89
C ASN A 177 1.26 -0.86 -1.87
N ILE A 178 2.49 -1.11 -2.35
CA ILE A 178 3.72 -1.05 -1.56
C ILE A 178 4.65 -0.08 -2.29
N LEU A 179 4.97 1.04 -1.66
CA LEU A 179 5.94 2.02 -2.16
C LEU A 179 7.28 1.84 -1.46
N LEU A 180 8.36 2.07 -2.20
CA LEU A 180 9.72 2.07 -1.66
C LEU A 180 10.18 3.51 -1.48
N GLU A 181 10.69 3.81 -0.30
CA GLU A 181 11.25 5.11 0.06
C GLU A 181 12.75 4.98 0.23
N GLN A 182 13.48 6.01 -0.23
CA GLN A 182 14.93 6.06 -0.08
C GLN A 182 15.26 6.77 1.24
N ASN A 183 15.88 6.04 2.17
CA ASN A 183 16.33 6.58 3.46
C ASN A 183 17.84 6.40 3.59
N ILE A 184 18.59 7.50 3.43
CA ILE A 184 20.07 7.61 3.51
C ILE A 184 20.82 6.55 2.69
N GLU A 185 20.80 5.27 3.10
CA GLU A 185 21.46 4.13 2.46
C GLU A 185 20.55 2.90 2.22
N GLU A 186 19.28 2.92 2.63
CA GLU A 186 18.39 1.78 2.53
C GLU A 186 17.04 2.11 1.87
N LEU A 187 16.50 1.14 1.13
CA LEU A 187 15.14 1.18 0.63
C LEU A 187 14.19 0.61 1.69
N GLN A 188 13.24 1.42 2.12
CA GLN A 188 12.25 1.03 3.13
C GLN A 188 10.87 0.91 2.48
N PRO A 189 10.15 -0.21 2.70
CA PRO A 189 8.81 -0.39 2.16
C PRO A 189 7.76 0.27 3.05
N THR A 190 6.83 0.95 2.41
CA THR A 190 5.66 1.58 3.03
C THR A 190 4.38 1.09 2.37
N LEU A 191 3.44 0.64 3.20
CA LEU A 191 2.13 0.14 2.76
C LEU A 191 1.20 1.33 2.51
N ILE A 192 0.48 1.32 1.39
CA ILE A 192 -0.45 2.39 0.99
C ILE A 192 -1.83 1.83 0.63
N ASP A 193 -2.81 2.70 0.54
CA ASP A 193 -4.20 2.35 0.18
C ASP A 193 -4.91 1.40 1.15
N PHE A 194 -5.22 1.92 2.34
CA PHE A 194 -5.99 1.21 3.35
C PHE A 194 -7.52 1.33 3.16
N GLY A 195 -7.99 1.56 1.92
CA GLY A 195 -9.41 1.82 1.62
C GLY A 195 -10.36 0.63 1.89
N LEU A 196 -9.82 -0.58 1.97
CA LEU A 196 -10.51 -1.85 2.25
C LEU A 196 -10.01 -2.54 3.54
N SER A 197 -9.17 -1.85 4.30
CA SER A 197 -8.59 -2.38 5.53
C SER A 197 -9.64 -2.63 6.61
N SER A 198 -9.37 -3.59 7.49
CA SER A 198 -10.25 -3.91 8.61
C SER A 198 -9.47 -4.49 9.78
N TYR A 199 -10.10 -4.49 10.96
CA TYR A 199 -9.58 -5.21 12.11
C TYR A 199 -10.10 -6.64 12.05
N SER A 200 -9.20 -7.61 11.95
CA SER A 200 -9.51 -9.02 12.01
C SER A 200 -8.45 -9.81 12.77
N PRO A 201 -8.82 -10.50 13.88
CA PRO A 201 -7.92 -11.43 14.56
C PRO A 201 -7.80 -12.77 13.81
N LEU A 202 -8.62 -13.01 12.78
CA LEU A 202 -8.73 -14.30 12.12
C LEU A 202 -7.46 -14.61 11.30
N ALA A 203 -6.95 -15.82 11.45
CA ALA A 203 -5.85 -16.31 10.63
C ALA A 203 -6.24 -16.44 9.14
N GLU A 204 -7.53 -16.65 8.83
CA GLU A 204 -8.05 -16.68 7.46
C GLU A 204 -7.79 -15.37 6.74
N ASP A 205 -8.19 -14.24 7.33
CA ASP A 205 -8.10 -12.94 6.65
C ASP A 205 -6.63 -12.54 6.42
N LYS A 206 -5.77 -12.83 7.41
CA LYS A 206 -4.31 -12.64 7.30
C LYS A 206 -3.69 -13.52 6.21
N ALA A 207 -4.15 -14.76 6.09
CA ALA A 207 -3.70 -15.68 5.05
C ALA A 207 -4.18 -15.25 3.66
N VAL A 208 -5.40 -14.74 3.54
CA VAL A 208 -5.92 -14.18 2.29
C VAL A 208 -5.11 -12.96 1.86
N ASP A 209 -4.77 -12.06 2.79
CA ASP A 209 -3.95 -10.87 2.49
C ASP A 209 -2.57 -11.26 1.92
N LEU A 210 -1.89 -12.21 2.56
CA LEU A 210 -0.62 -12.77 2.07
C LEU A 210 -0.77 -13.44 0.71
N TYR A 211 -1.85 -14.20 0.51
CA TYR A 211 -2.12 -14.89 -0.76
C TYR A 211 -2.41 -13.91 -1.91
N VAL A 212 -3.09 -12.79 -1.66
CA VAL A 212 -3.30 -11.74 -2.67
C VAL A 212 -1.96 -11.19 -3.15
N LEU A 213 -1.04 -10.90 -2.23
CA LEU A 213 0.30 -10.41 -2.59
C LEU A 213 1.12 -11.47 -3.35
N GLU A 214 1.08 -12.72 -2.89
CA GLU A 214 1.73 -13.84 -3.57
C GLU A 214 1.26 -13.96 -5.02
N ARG A 215 -0.05 -13.89 -5.25
CA ARG A 215 -0.64 -13.95 -6.59
C ARG A 215 -0.31 -12.72 -7.43
N ALA A 216 -0.25 -11.54 -6.83
CA ALA A 216 0.17 -10.32 -7.52
C ALA A 216 1.61 -10.48 -8.03
N LEU A 217 2.54 -10.96 -7.19
CA LEU A 217 3.93 -11.22 -7.58
C LEU A 217 4.05 -12.31 -8.65
N THR A 218 3.36 -13.44 -8.50
CA THR A 218 3.34 -14.50 -9.52
C THR A 218 2.81 -14.00 -10.86
N SER A 219 1.83 -13.09 -10.85
CA SER A 219 1.25 -12.55 -12.08
C SER A 219 2.14 -11.52 -12.77
N THR A 220 2.85 -10.67 -12.03
CA THR A 220 3.62 -9.55 -12.62
C THR A 220 5.12 -9.84 -12.75
N HIS A 221 5.66 -10.79 -11.98
CA HIS A 221 7.08 -11.15 -11.90
C HIS A 221 7.29 -12.67 -12.01
N PRO A 222 6.78 -13.33 -13.06
CA PRO A 222 6.66 -14.79 -13.09
C PRO A 222 8.01 -15.51 -12.95
N VAL A 223 9.09 -14.95 -13.51
CA VAL A 223 10.42 -15.57 -13.57
C VAL A 223 11.01 -15.81 -12.17
N TYR A 224 10.89 -14.84 -11.27
CA TYR A 224 11.50 -14.89 -9.93
C TYR A 224 10.49 -14.93 -8.79
N SER A 225 9.19 -15.01 -9.11
CA SER A 225 8.11 -14.92 -8.12
C SER A 225 8.23 -15.90 -6.96
N GLU A 226 8.68 -17.14 -7.19
CA GLU A 226 8.90 -18.11 -6.11
C GLU A 226 9.94 -17.59 -5.10
N LYS A 227 11.09 -17.11 -5.58
CA LYS A 227 12.13 -16.53 -4.72
C LYS A 227 11.67 -15.26 -4.02
N TYR A 228 10.89 -14.43 -4.69
CA TYR A 228 10.35 -13.22 -4.07
C TYR A 228 9.39 -13.54 -2.93
N ASN A 229 8.52 -14.52 -3.14
CA ASN A 229 7.61 -15.01 -2.11
C ASN A 229 8.37 -15.66 -0.95
N ASP A 230 9.43 -16.43 -1.21
CA ASP A 230 10.28 -17.03 -0.17
C ASP A 230 10.86 -15.95 0.75
N TRP A 231 11.49 -14.91 0.19
CA TRP A 231 12.12 -13.83 0.98
C TRP A 231 11.10 -12.99 1.74
N LEU A 232 9.93 -12.76 1.15
CA LEU A 232 8.84 -12.08 1.82
C LEU A 232 8.33 -12.88 3.03
N LEU A 233 8.09 -14.18 2.85
CA LEU A 233 7.62 -15.04 3.94
C LEU A 233 8.68 -15.22 5.02
N GLN A 234 9.96 -15.22 4.66
CA GLN A 234 11.06 -15.20 5.62
C GLN A 234 10.95 -13.98 6.55
N GLY A 235 10.84 -12.77 6.00
CA GLY A 235 10.71 -11.56 6.83
C GLY A 235 9.41 -11.51 7.64
N TYR A 236 8.34 -12.09 7.09
CA TYR A 236 7.08 -12.26 7.81
C TYR A 236 7.28 -13.15 9.05
N GLU A 237 7.89 -14.33 8.90
CA GLU A 237 8.17 -15.27 9.99
C GLU A 237 9.10 -14.68 11.07
N GLU A 238 10.19 -14.03 10.66
CA GLU A 238 11.17 -13.42 11.56
C GLU A 238 10.52 -12.47 12.57
N THR A 239 9.56 -11.67 12.12
CA THR A 239 8.82 -10.71 12.96
C THR A 239 7.96 -11.40 14.02
N TYR A 240 7.47 -12.60 13.75
CA TYR A 240 6.73 -13.42 14.74
C TYR A 240 7.66 -14.20 15.68
N GLY A 241 8.95 -14.34 15.36
CA GLY A 241 9.90 -15.18 16.10
C GLY A 241 10.22 -14.74 17.54
N GLY A 242 9.97 -13.48 17.91
CA GLY A 242 10.44 -12.89 19.18
C GLY A 242 9.71 -13.35 20.46
N LYS A 243 8.46 -13.83 20.39
CA LYS A 243 7.66 -14.24 21.57
C LYS A 243 6.94 -15.57 21.31
N THR A 244 6.84 -16.44 22.32
CA THR A 244 6.19 -17.77 22.21
C THR A 244 4.75 -17.69 21.66
N ASN A 245 3.96 -16.71 22.14
CA ASN A 245 2.59 -16.50 21.62
C ASN A 245 2.57 -16.07 20.15
N ASN A 246 3.56 -15.31 19.70
CA ASN A 246 3.66 -14.90 18.29
C ASN A 246 4.01 -16.10 17.41
N LYS A 247 4.91 -17.00 17.85
CA LYS A 247 5.20 -18.23 17.11
C LYS A 247 3.94 -19.08 16.85
N ARG A 248 3.05 -19.19 17.84
CA ARG A 248 1.76 -19.89 17.66
C ARG A 248 0.86 -19.16 16.65
N LYS A 249 0.72 -17.84 16.75
CA LYS A 249 -0.04 -17.05 15.76
C LYS A 249 0.50 -17.23 14.34
N TYR A 250 1.82 -17.23 14.16
CA TYR A 250 2.45 -17.50 12.88
C TYR A 250 2.11 -18.89 12.36
N ALA A 251 2.23 -19.92 13.19
CA ALA A 251 1.89 -21.29 12.79
C ALA A 251 0.43 -21.42 12.34
N GLU A 252 -0.50 -20.72 13.00
CA GLU A 252 -1.92 -20.67 12.61
C GLU A 252 -2.12 -19.97 11.25
N VAL A 253 -1.47 -18.83 11.02
CA VAL A 253 -1.54 -18.10 9.75
C VAL A 253 -0.87 -18.88 8.62
N SER A 254 0.31 -19.45 8.85
CA SER A 254 1.08 -20.23 7.87
C SER A 254 0.31 -21.49 7.43
N LYS A 255 -0.24 -22.25 8.40
CA LYS A 255 -1.13 -23.37 8.08
C LYS A 255 -2.32 -22.91 7.24
N ARG A 256 -2.92 -21.76 7.59
CA ARG A 256 -4.09 -21.28 6.87
C ARG A 256 -3.76 -20.78 5.46
N LEU A 257 -2.57 -20.21 5.26
CA LEU A 257 -2.08 -19.81 3.95
C LEU A 257 -1.99 -21.01 3.00
N GLU A 258 -1.55 -22.18 3.47
CA GLU A 258 -1.59 -23.41 2.67
C GLU A 258 -3.01 -23.81 2.26
N ASP A 259 -3.97 -23.75 3.18
CA ASP A 259 -5.37 -24.05 2.87
C ASP A 259 -5.96 -23.06 1.85
N VAL A 260 -5.59 -21.77 1.94
CA VAL A 260 -5.98 -20.74 0.96
C VAL A 260 -5.34 -21.03 -0.40
N ARG A 261 -4.04 -21.36 -0.45
CA ARG A 261 -3.32 -21.74 -1.69
C ARG A 261 -3.97 -22.93 -2.38
N LEU A 262 -4.38 -23.96 -1.63
CA LEU A 262 -5.07 -25.14 -2.18
C LEU A 262 -6.44 -24.79 -2.76
N ARG A 263 -7.22 -23.93 -2.08
CA ARG A 263 -8.54 -23.49 -2.55
C ARG A 263 -8.44 -22.59 -3.79
N GLY A 264 -7.46 -21.68 -3.82
CA GLY A 264 -7.22 -20.79 -4.96
C GLY A 264 -6.81 -21.55 -6.23
N ARG A 265 -5.96 -22.57 -6.11
CA ARG A 265 -5.55 -23.44 -7.24
C ARG A 265 -6.74 -24.16 -7.89
N LYS A 266 -7.70 -24.66 -7.09
CA LYS A 266 -8.89 -25.33 -7.62
C LYS A 266 -9.79 -24.41 -8.46
N ARG A 267 -9.87 -23.12 -8.11
CA ARG A 267 -10.64 -22.15 -8.88
C ARG A 267 -9.99 -21.78 -10.22
N SER A 268 -8.65 -21.79 -10.29
CA SER A 268 -7.92 -21.49 -11.53
C SER A 268 -8.00 -22.58 -12.60
N MET A 269 -8.32 -23.84 -12.23
CA MET A 269 -8.49 -24.94 -13.20
C MET A 269 -9.89 -24.99 -13.84
N LEU A 270 -10.84 -24.18 -13.35
CA LEU A 270 -12.21 -24.11 -13.85
C LEU A 270 -12.48 -22.82 -14.66
N GLY A 271 -11.44 -22.08 -15.00
CA GLY A 271 -11.50 -20.84 -15.79
C GLY A 271 -10.97 -21.03 -17.19
#